data_AF-A0A382EVP2-F1
#
_entry.id   AF-A0A382EVP2-F1
#
_cell.length_a   1.000
_cell.length_b   1.000
_cell.length_c   1.000
_cell.angle_alpha   90.00
_cell.angle_beta   90.00
_cell.angle_gamma   90.00
#
_symmetry.space_group_name_H-M   'P 1'
#
loop_
_entity.id
_entity.type
_entity.pdbx_description
1 polymer ?
#
loop_
_entity_poly.entity_id
_entity_poly.type
_entity_poly.pdbx_seq_one_letter_code
_entity_poly.pdbx_strand_id
1 'polypeptide(L)'
;TLIITDQVTGKGKHVLCSVLPLHPNVQITNQLSDSVVLSVSGHEVHIQFEGSGELSVVNGEYNPEFGLSIESNQLQYHLIGPLPDKVITRIRW
;
A
#
# COMPACT_ATOMS: atom_id res chain seq x y z
N THR A 1 -15.16 -7.04 -2.44
CA THR A 1 -13.75 -7.35 -2.68
C THR A 1 -13.29 -6.75 -3.99
N LEU A 2 -12.29 -5.88 -3.94
CA LEU A 2 -11.56 -5.33 -5.09
C LEU A 2 -10.20 -6.01 -5.19
N ILE A 3 -9.75 -6.29 -6.42
CA ILE A 3 -8.45 -6.91 -6.69
C ILE A 3 -7.68 -5.99 -7.63
N ILE A 4 -6.47 -5.62 -7.24
CA ILE A 4 -5.52 -4.85 -8.05
C ILE A 4 -4.36 -5.79 -8.36
N THR A 5 -3.90 -5.82 -9.62
CA THR A 5 -2.75 -6.60 -10.04
C THR A 5 -1.73 -5.67 -10.68
N ASP A 6 -0.61 -5.50 -10.00
CA ASP A 6 0.53 -4.75 -10.51
C ASP A 6 1.53 -5.73 -11.13
N GLN A 7 1.91 -5.51 -12.38
CA GLN A 7 2.91 -6.32 -13.08
C GLN A 7 4.01 -5.43 -13.62
N VAL A 8 5.25 -5.78 -13.31
CA VAL A 8 6.44 -5.07 -13.80
C VAL A 8 7.27 -6.04 -14.64
N THR A 9 7.54 -5.67 -15.88
CA THR A 9 8.34 -6.47 -16.81
C THR A 9 9.70 -5.84 -17.05
N GLY A 10 10.74 -6.65 -17.20
CA GLY A 10 12.09 -6.17 -17.42
C GLY A 10 13.11 -7.30 -17.29
N LYS A 11 14.38 -6.94 -17.09
CA LYS A 11 15.48 -7.87 -16.85
C LYS A 11 16.35 -7.38 -15.70
N GLY A 12 17.05 -8.29 -15.04
CA GLY A 12 17.93 -7.97 -13.91
C GLY A 12 17.19 -7.88 -12.58
N LYS A 13 17.93 -7.59 -11.51
CA LYS A 13 17.42 -7.45 -10.14
C LYS A 13 17.16 -5.97 -9.83
N HIS A 14 15.98 -5.67 -9.29
CA HIS A 14 15.51 -4.32 -9.02
C HIS A 14 14.92 -4.22 -7.61
N VAL A 15 14.76 -2.99 -7.14
CA VAL A 15 13.96 -2.64 -5.96
C VAL A 15 12.65 -2.06 -6.48
N LEU A 16 11.52 -2.70 -6.19
CA LEU A 16 10.20 -2.16 -6.51
C LEU A 16 9.47 -1.78 -5.24
N CYS A 17 8.59 -0.79 -5.36
CA CYS A 17 7.71 -0.35 -4.28
C CYS A 17 6.32 -0.09 -4.87
N SER A 18 5.32 -0.85 -4.42
CA SER A 18 3.92 -0.51 -4.66
C SER A 18 3.43 0.39 -3.53
N VAL A 19 2.90 1.56 -3.87
CA VAL A 19 2.53 2.60 -2.91
C VAL A 19 1.03 2.81 -2.96
N LEU A 20 0.36 2.69 -1.81
CA LEU A 20 -1.03 3.08 -1.64
C LEU A 20 -1.11 4.23 -0.62
N PRO A 21 -1.24 5.49 -1.08
CA PRO A 21 -1.47 6.62 -0.19
C PRO A 21 -2.83 6.50 0.49
N LEU A 22 -2.87 6.80 1.79
CA LEU A 22 -4.11 6.85 2.56
C LEU A 22 -4.60 8.30 2.65
N HIS A 23 -5.91 8.45 2.70
CA HIS A 23 -6.52 9.73 3.06
C HIS A 23 -6.29 10.02 4.55
N PRO A 24 -6.05 11.28 4.99
CA PRO A 24 -5.72 11.60 6.39
C PRO A 24 -6.71 11.07 7.44
N ASN A 25 -7.99 10.95 7.06
CA ASN A 25 -9.05 10.44 7.95
C ASN A 25 -9.07 8.91 8.09
N VAL A 26 -8.20 8.17 7.40
CA VAL A 26 -8.10 6.71 7.49
C VAL A 26 -7.16 6.35 8.64
N GLN A 27 -7.64 5.51 9.54
CA GLN A 27 -6.83 5.01 10.66
C GLN A 27 -6.35 3.59 10.38
N ILE A 28 -5.14 3.28 10.81
CA ILE A 28 -4.58 1.93 10.73
C ILE A 28 -4.81 1.28 12.09
N THR A 29 -5.60 0.19 12.12
CA THR A 29 -5.98 -0.49 13.38
C THR A 29 -5.11 -1.70 13.67
N ASN A 30 -4.59 -2.37 12.64
CA ASN A 30 -3.66 -3.48 12.79
C ASN A 30 -2.77 -3.61 11.54
N GLN A 31 -1.52 -4.03 11.72
CA GLN A 31 -0.57 -4.29 10.64
C GLN A 31 0.15 -5.62 10.87
N LEU A 32 0.18 -6.44 9.84
CA LEU A 32 1.03 -7.63 9.70
C LEU A 32 2.05 -7.41 8.56
N SER A 33 2.93 -8.38 8.32
CA SER A 33 3.99 -8.28 7.31
C SER A 33 3.49 -8.14 5.87
N ASP A 34 2.26 -8.56 5.60
CA ASP A 34 1.68 -8.65 4.26
C ASP A 34 0.25 -8.09 4.19
N SER A 35 -0.30 -7.63 5.31
CA SER A 35 -1.67 -7.18 5.42
C SER A 35 -1.85 -6.09 6.46
N VAL A 36 -2.92 -5.32 6.29
CA VAL A 36 -3.29 -4.22 7.19
C VAL A 36 -4.81 -4.14 7.29
N VAL A 37 -5.29 -3.77 8.48
CA VAL A 37 -6.68 -3.43 8.71
C VAL A 37 -6.77 -1.92 8.90
N LEU A 38 -7.69 -1.31 8.15
CA LEU A 38 -7.97 0.11 8.17
C LEU A 38 -9.35 0.35 8.75
N SER A 39 -9.51 1.43 9.51
CA SER A 39 -10.82 1.99 9.84
C SER A 39 -11.08 3.19 8.94
N VAL A 40 -12.11 3.06 8.08
CA VAL A 40 -12.54 4.07 7.12
C VAL A 40 -13.96 4.48 7.47
N SER A 41 -14.13 5.69 8.00
CA SER A 41 -15.45 6.20 8.43
C SER A 41 -16.21 5.22 9.34
N GLY A 42 -15.49 4.58 10.27
CA GLY A 42 -16.06 3.62 11.22
C GLY A 42 -16.28 2.20 10.68
N HIS A 43 -15.88 1.90 9.44
CA HIS A 43 -15.96 0.57 8.85
C HIS A 43 -14.56 -0.04 8.71
N GLU A 44 -14.44 -1.35 8.96
CA GLU A 44 -13.18 -2.08 8.78
C GLU A 44 -12.96 -2.43 7.30
N VAL A 45 -11.78 -2.09 6.79
CA VAL A 45 -11.31 -2.45 5.46
C VAL A 45 -10.03 -3.26 5.60
N HIS A 46 -10.03 -4.49 5.10
CA HIS A 46 -8.87 -5.36 5.11
C HIS A 46 -8.13 -5.27 3.78
N ILE A 47 -6.83 -4.99 3.84
CA ILE A 47 -5.95 -4.98 2.67
C ILE A 47 -4.90 -6.07 2.85
N GLN A 48 -4.74 -6.90 1.81
CA GLN A 48 -3.74 -7.96 1.74
C GLN A 48 -2.91 -7.80 0.47
N PHE A 49 -1.60 -7.86 0.61
CA PHE A 49 -0.64 -7.95 -0.48
C PHE A 49 -0.19 -9.40 -0.63
N GLU A 50 -0.20 -9.90 -1.86
CA GLU A 50 0.32 -11.22 -2.23
C GLU A 50 1.49 -11.02 -3.19
N GLY A 51 2.69 -11.41 -2.74
CA GLY A 51 3.95 -11.24 -3.46
C GLY A 51 5.13 -11.69 -2.59
N SER A 52 6.34 -11.41 -3.06
CA SER A 52 7.60 -11.74 -2.38
C SER A 52 8.13 -10.61 -1.48
N GLY A 53 7.34 -9.53 -1.31
CA GLY A 53 7.74 -8.32 -0.61
C GLY A 53 7.20 -8.22 0.82
N GLU A 54 7.50 -7.08 1.45
CA GLU A 54 7.11 -6.74 2.81
C GLU A 54 6.31 -5.43 2.83
N LEU A 55 5.26 -5.41 3.64
CA LEU A 55 4.41 -4.24 3.86
C LEU A 55 4.95 -3.38 5.01
N SER A 56 5.14 -2.10 4.73
CA SER A 56 5.42 -1.06 5.72
C SER A 56 4.34 0.02 5.70
N VAL A 57 4.15 0.67 6.85
CA VAL A 57 3.39 1.91 6.98
C VAL A 57 4.40 3.03 7.12
N VAL A 58 4.31 4.02 6.26
CA VAL A 58 5.25 5.15 6.22
C VAL A 58 4.47 6.45 6.31
N ASN A 59 4.97 7.41 7.09
CA ASN A 59 4.43 8.76 7.12
C ASN A 59 4.51 9.40 5.73
N GLY A 60 3.48 10.15 5.35
CA GLY A 60 3.43 10.89 4.12
C GLY A 60 2.62 12.17 4.28
N GLU A 61 2.33 12.79 3.15
CA GLU A 61 1.62 14.07 3.09
C GLU A 61 0.45 13.98 2.11
N TYR A 62 -0.65 14.64 2.46
CA TYR A 62 -1.83 14.83 1.62
C TYR A 62 -2.01 16.33 1.36
N ASN A 63 -2.01 16.70 0.08
CA ASN A 63 -2.07 18.10 -0.36
C ASN A 63 -3.42 18.39 -1.03
N PRO A 64 -4.48 18.74 -0.27
CA PRO A 64 -5.82 18.94 -0.83
C PRO A 64 -5.94 20.21 -1.68
N GLU A 65 -5.14 21.24 -1.40
CA GLU A 65 -5.15 22.51 -2.10
C GLU A 65 -3.77 23.17 -2.08
N PHE A 66 -3.58 24.20 -2.93
CA PHE A 66 -2.30 24.88 -3.06
C PHE A 66 -1.87 25.51 -1.73
N GLY A 67 -0.65 25.17 -1.29
CA GLY A 67 -0.08 25.71 -0.05
C GLY A 67 -0.53 25.00 1.23
N LEU A 68 -1.35 23.94 1.14
CA LEU A 68 -1.76 23.13 2.29
C LEU A 68 -1.20 21.70 2.18
N SER A 69 -0.41 21.29 3.17
CA SER A 69 0.05 19.90 3.36
C SER A 69 -0.43 19.39 4.72
N ILE A 70 -1.05 18.21 4.71
CA ILE A 70 -1.61 17.56 5.90
C ILE A 70 -0.90 16.23 6.08
N GLU A 71 -0.50 15.91 7.32
CA GLU A 71 0.07 14.61 7.65
C GLU A 71 -0.90 13.48 7.25
N SER A 72 -0.35 12.45 6.63
CA SER A 72 -1.08 11.22 6.31
C SER A 72 -0.14 10.02 6.41
N ASN A 73 -0.66 8.84 6.08
CA ASN A 73 0.10 7.61 5.98
C ASN A 73 0.05 7.05 4.56
N GLN A 74 1.03 6.22 4.24
CA GLN A 74 1.09 5.45 3.01
C GLN A 74 1.39 3.99 3.37
N LEU A 75 0.74 3.08 2.67
CA LEU A 75 1.16 1.68 2.66
C LEU A 75 2.21 1.52 1.57
N GLN A 76 3.37 0.97 1.91
CA GLN A 76 4.43 0.67 0.94
C GLN A 76 4.75 -0.82 0.98
N TYR A 77 4.59 -1.48 -0.16
CA TYR A 77 4.94 -2.89 -0.33
C TYR A 77 6.25 -2.99 -1.11
N HIS A 78 7.33 -3.30 -0.40
CA HIS A 78 8.69 -3.31 -0.93
C HIS A 78 9.10 -4.72 -1.35
N LEU A 79 9.68 -4.84 -2.55
CA LEU A 79 10.25 -6.11 -3.01
C LEU A 79 11.59 -5.87 -3.68
N ILE A 80 12.53 -6.80 -3.45
CA ILE A 80 13.87 -6.76 -4.03
C ILE A 80 14.10 -8.07 -4.78
N GLY A 81 13.93 -8.06 -6.09
CA GLY A 81 13.84 -9.29 -6.86
C GLY A 81 14.19 -9.14 -8.34
N PRO A 82 14.37 -10.27 -9.05
CA PRO A 82 14.49 -10.28 -10.50
C PRO A 82 13.15 -9.91 -11.15
N LEU A 83 13.20 -9.26 -12.31
CA LEU A 83 12.04 -9.05 -13.18
C LEU A 83 11.91 -10.18 -14.23
N PRO A 84 10.68 -10.49 -14.72
CA PRO A 84 9.40 -9.86 -14.37
C PRO A 84 8.86 -10.30 -13.00
N ASP A 85 8.10 -9.42 -12.35
CA ASP A 85 7.44 -9.70 -11.08
C ASP A 85 5.99 -9.17 -11.08
N LYS A 86 5.18 -9.67 -10.15
CA LYS A 86 3.76 -9.37 -10.01
C LYS A 86 3.35 -9.33 -8.55
N VAL A 87 2.60 -8.28 -8.18
CA VAL A 87 1.97 -8.13 -6.85
C VAL A 87 0.46 -8.11 -7.02
N ILE A 88 -0.26 -8.82 -6.16
CA ILE A 88 -1.72 -8.79 -6.12
C ILE A 88 -2.18 -8.17 -4.80
N THR A 89 -2.93 -7.08 -4.88
CA THR A 89 -3.52 -6.41 -3.72
C THR A 89 -5.01 -6.72 -3.65
N ARG A 90 -5.49 -7.26 -2.54
CA ARG A 90 -6.92 -7.52 -2.28
C ARG A 90 -7.43 -6.58 -1.21
N ILE A 91 -8.51 -5.88 -1.53
CA ILE A 91 -9.19 -4.96 -0.62
C ILE A 91 -10.59 -5.51 -0.34
N ARG A 92 -10.93 -5.70 0.93
CA ARG A 92 -12.22 -6.21 1.41
C ARG A 92 -12.82 -5.20 2.38
N TRP A 93 -14.10 -4.88 2.22
CA TRP A 93 -14.90 -3.95 3.03
C TRP A 93 -16.22 -4.62 3.40
#